data_AF-A0A9D9BZY5-F1
#
_entry.id   AF-A0A9D9BZY5-F1
#
_cell.length_a   1.000
_cell.length_b   1.000
_cell.length_c   1.000
_cell.angle_alpha   90.00
_cell.angle_beta   90.00
_cell.angle_gamma   90.00
#
_symmetry.space_group_name_H-M   'P 1'
#
loop_
_entity.id
_entity.type
_entity.pdbx_description
1 polymer ?
#
loop_
_entity_poly.entity_id
_entity_poly.type
_entity_poly.pdbx_seq_one_letter_code
_entity_poly.pdbx_strand_id
1 'polypeptide(L)'
;MKLKDLFSKKTTDEKPDDEMAKNVQREGETNDAESKPFKDIAPKEVGMLDMVIAFDTTGSMAAYIDAVRQEVAELIPRLFKDNENLRLGIVAFGDYRDMKNAQEFGDAYQCLMPTDNENDIIKFVRESKDTNGGDGDEFYELVIKKIVEETPWREGSTRAVLLISDANPHPVGYSYKDHVVNNQIDWRKEAGKAAEMKIKFDTVTITQASWYKELSRITGGVSAPFSSGAKTARLIEAATMSRGSLKSRLKWDIMFAESDDDECKEFFASYKKERDDLE
;
A
#
# COMPACT_ATOMS: atom_id res chain seq x y z
N MET A 1 39.41 4.57 5.91
CA MET A 1 39.59 4.23 7.33
C MET A 1 38.29 3.58 7.81
N LYS A 2 38.34 2.31 8.24
CA LYS A 2 37.17 1.45 8.45
C LYS A 2 36.60 1.64 9.87
N LEU A 3 35.27 1.70 9.97
CA LEU A 3 34.48 1.94 11.18
C LEU A 3 34.33 0.68 12.07
N LYS A 4 35.44 0.03 12.46
CA LYS A 4 35.42 -1.25 13.21
C LYS A 4 36.14 -1.26 14.57
N ASP A 5 36.65 -0.14 15.06
CA ASP A 5 37.48 -0.11 16.28
C ASP A 5 36.86 0.60 17.51
N LEU A 6 35.54 0.50 17.72
CA LEU A 6 34.92 0.92 18.99
C LEU A 6 34.25 -0.24 19.72
N PHE A 7 35.06 -1.14 20.26
CA PHE A 7 34.70 -1.93 21.45
C PHE A 7 35.84 -1.79 22.46
N SER A 8 35.56 -1.37 23.71
CA SER A 8 36.08 -2.04 24.93
C SER A 8 35.64 -1.33 26.22
N LYS A 9 34.78 -2.01 27.01
CA LYS A 9 34.84 -2.24 28.47
C LYS A 9 33.46 -2.76 28.93
N LYS A 10 33.30 -4.09 29.11
CA LYS A 10 33.41 -4.87 30.37
C LYS A 10 32.34 -4.49 31.41
N THR A 11 31.23 -5.25 31.54
CA THR A 11 30.98 -6.55 32.24
C THR A 11 30.46 -6.33 33.67
N THR A 12 29.31 -6.93 34.00
CA THR A 12 29.15 -7.89 35.12
C THR A 12 27.80 -8.61 35.02
N ASP A 13 27.87 -9.93 35.22
CA ASP A 13 26.79 -10.90 35.41
C ASP A 13 25.97 -10.63 36.69
N GLU A 14 24.68 -11.00 36.67
CA GLU A 14 23.98 -11.66 37.80
C GLU A 14 22.57 -12.16 37.41
N LYS A 15 22.25 -13.38 37.81
CA LYS A 15 20.92 -14.03 37.93
C LYS A 15 21.09 -15.21 38.92
N PRO A 16 20.03 -15.81 39.49
CA PRO A 16 18.71 -15.29 39.88
C PRO A 16 18.38 -15.65 41.36
N ASP A 17 17.37 -15.02 41.96
CA ASP A 17 16.77 -15.52 43.23
C ASP A 17 15.26 -15.71 43.08
N ASP A 18 14.81 -16.85 43.61
CA ASP A 18 13.48 -17.43 43.59
C ASP A 18 12.80 -17.27 44.98
N GLU A 19 11.49 -17.45 45.04
CA GLU A 19 10.60 -17.54 46.22
C GLU A 19 10.28 -16.27 47.06
N MET A 20 9.03 -15.79 46.96
CA MET A 20 8.00 -16.17 47.95
C MET A 20 6.60 -15.70 47.53
N ALA A 21 5.70 -16.68 47.38
CA ALA A 21 4.27 -16.49 47.14
C ALA A 21 3.53 -15.99 48.40
N LYS A 22 2.46 -15.18 48.20
CA LYS A 22 1.09 -15.47 48.71
C LYS A 22 0.06 -14.38 48.34
N ASN A 23 -0.95 -14.85 47.58
CA ASN A 23 -2.39 -14.57 47.70
C ASN A 23 -2.90 -13.13 47.89
N VAL A 24 -3.59 -12.61 46.86
CA VAL A 24 -5.01 -12.21 46.97
C VAL A 24 -5.71 -12.52 45.64
N GLN A 25 -6.68 -13.45 45.68
CA GLN A 25 -7.71 -13.63 44.65
C GLN A 25 -8.83 -12.60 44.88
N ARG A 26 -9.30 -11.94 43.81
CA ARG A 26 -10.72 -11.79 43.46
C ARG A 26 -10.91 -11.05 42.13
N GLU A 27 -11.42 -11.82 41.17
CA GLU A 27 -12.49 -11.51 40.19
C GLU A 27 -12.46 -10.18 39.43
N GLY A 28 -12.36 -10.33 38.10
CA GLY A 28 -12.65 -9.33 37.09
C GLY A 28 -12.68 -10.02 35.73
N GLU A 29 -13.79 -10.67 35.41
CA GLU A 29 -14.10 -11.21 34.09
C GLU A 29 -14.09 -10.07 33.06
N THR A 30 -13.23 -10.16 32.04
CA THR A 30 -13.40 -9.40 30.80
C THR A 30 -13.28 -10.35 29.63
N ASN A 31 -14.43 -10.53 28.98
CA ASN A 31 -14.68 -11.33 27.79
C ASN A 31 -13.57 -11.27 26.74
N ASP A 32 -12.86 -12.39 26.57
CA ASP A 32 -12.15 -12.73 25.34
C ASP A 32 -13.17 -12.99 24.23
N ALA A 33 -13.56 -11.93 23.53
CA ALA A 33 -14.26 -12.05 22.27
C ALA A 33 -13.27 -12.54 21.20
N GLU A 34 -13.34 -13.84 20.95
CA GLU A 34 -12.76 -14.61 19.84
C GLU A 34 -12.28 -13.76 18.65
N SER A 35 -10.97 -13.56 18.55
CA SER A 35 -10.32 -13.19 17.30
C SER A 35 -10.44 -14.37 16.33
N LYS A 36 -11.43 -14.32 15.43
CA LYS A 36 -11.53 -15.29 14.34
C LYS A 36 -10.23 -15.27 13.53
N PRO A 37 -9.61 -16.43 13.25
CA PRO A 37 -8.41 -16.49 12.43
C PRO A 37 -8.73 -15.97 11.01
N PHE A 38 -7.79 -15.21 10.45
CA PHE A 38 -7.84 -14.59 9.12
C PHE A 38 -8.25 -15.54 7.96
N LYS A 39 -8.19 -16.86 8.19
CA LYS A 39 -8.50 -17.92 7.22
C LYS A 39 -9.99 -18.04 6.87
N ASP A 40 -10.92 -17.71 7.76
CA ASP A 40 -12.34 -18.07 7.58
C ASP A 40 -13.12 -17.10 6.68
N ILE A 41 -12.46 -16.12 6.08
CA ILE A 41 -13.13 -15.10 5.26
C ILE A 41 -12.27 -14.68 4.05
N ALA A 42 -11.56 -15.64 3.44
CA ALA A 42 -10.96 -15.46 2.13
C ALA A 42 -12.02 -15.07 1.08
N PRO A 43 -11.66 -14.34 0.00
CA PRO A 43 -12.61 -13.97 -1.06
C PRO A 43 -13.37 -15.20 -1.56
N LYS A 44 -14.71 -15.16 -1.48
CA LYS A 44 -15.57 -16.30 -1.87
C LYS A 44 -15.50 -16.59 -3.37
N GLU A 45 -15.11 -15.62 -4.18
CA GLU A 45 -14.96 -15.79 -5.63
C GLU A 45 -13.57 -15.38 -6.09
N VAL A 46 -12.74 -16.38 -6.42
CA VAL A 46 -11.49 -16.16 -7.15
C VAL A 46 -11.81 -15.50 -8.49
N GLY A 47 -11.22 -14.34 -8.76
CA GLY A 47 -11.35 -13.63 -10.03
C GLY A 47 -12.09 -12.30 -9.97
N MET A 48 -12.82 -11.98 -8.90
CA MET A 48 -13.38 -10.63 -8.70
C MET A 48 -12.36 -9.73 -8.00
N LEU A 49 -11.76 -8.81 -8.74
CA LEU A 49 -10.70 -7.93 -8.25
C LEU A 49 -11.12 -6.46 -8.33
N ASP A 50 -11.01 -5.76 -7.22
CA ASP A 50 -11.01 -4.30 -7.19
C ASP A 50 -9.61 -3.84 -6.83
N MET A 51 -9.02 -3.01 -7.68
CA MET A 51 -7.69 -2.47 -7.46
C MET A 51 -7.72 -0.94 -7.55
N VAL A 52 -6.98 -0.27 -6.68
CA VAL A 52 -6.69 1.17 -6.79
C VAL A 52 -5.19 1.36 -7.00
N ILE A 53 -4.78 2.08 -8.05
CA ILE A 53 -3.40 2.53 -8.19
C ILE A 53 -3.34 3.98 -7.70
N ALA A 54 -2.61 4.20 -6.62
CA ALA A 54 -2.38 5.51 -6.03
C ALA A 54 -0.93 5.93 -6.29
N PHE A 55 -0.71 7.08 -6.93
CA PHE A 55 0.63 7.59 -7.21
C PHE A 55 0.79 9.04 -6.77
N ASP A 56 1.95 9.30 -6.20
CA ASP A 56 2.40 10.63 -5.78
C ASP A 56 2.80 11.47 -7.00
N THR A 57 2.28 12.69 -7.08
CA THR A 57 2.52 13.64 -8.17
C THR A 57 3.36 14.85 -7.76
N THR A 58 3.99 14.82 -6.58
CA THR A 58 4.85 15.90 -6.09
C THR A 58 6.13 16.03 -6.90
N GLY A 59 6.85 17.15 -6.70
CA GLY A 59 8.02 17.49 -7.49
C GLY A 59 9.17 16.47 -7.40
N SER A 60 9.30 15.74 -6.31
CA SER A 60 10.30 14.67 -6.15
C SER A 60 10.05 13.49 -7.09
N MET A 61 8.79 13.22 -7.40
CA MET A 61 8.34 12.16 -8.30
C MET A 61 8.36 12.54 -9.79
N ALA A 62 8.63 13.80 -10.13
CA ALA A 62 8.54 14.32 -11.50
C ALA A 62 9.38 13.53 -12.53
N ALA A 63 10.54 12.99 -12.13
CA ALA A 63 11.39 12.19 -13.01
C ALA A 63 10.82 10.81 -13.35
N TYR A 64 9.79 10.38 -12.62
CA TYR A 64 9.23 9.03 -12.69
C TYR A 64 7.77 9.03 -13.15
N ILE A 65 7.03 10.09 -12.84
CA ILE A 65 5.58 10.08 -12.98
C ILE A 65 5.12 9.94 -14.44
N ASP A 66 5.81 10.56 -15.40
CA ASP A 66 5.47 10.41 -16.83
C ASP A 66 5.68 8.97 -17.31
N ALA A 67 6.76 8.33 -16.86
CA ALA A 67 7.01 6.92 -17.15
C ALA A 67 5.93 6.04 -16.49
N VAL A 68 5.57 6.31 -15.24
CA VAL A 68 4.49 5.58 -14.54
C VAL A 68 3.16 5.73 -15.26
N ARG A 69 2.78 6.95 -15.66
CA ARG A 69 1.54 7.22 -16.41
C ARG A 69 1.53 6.48 -17.75
N GLN A 70 2.64 6.52 -18.48
CA GLN A 70 2.75 5.82 -19.76
C GLN A 70 2.60 4.31 -19.58
N GLU A 71 3.37 3.72 -18.67
CA GLU A 71 3.37 2.28 -18.41
C GLU A 71 2.01 1.78 -17.90
N VAL A 72 1.38 2.51 -16.98
CA VAL A 72 0.02 2.20 -16.50
C VAL A 72 -0.97 2.24 -17.67
N ALA A 73 -0.93 3.29 -18.51
CA ALA A 73 -1.82 3.42 -19.65
C ALA A 73 -1.65 2.28 -20.69
N GLU A 74 -0.42 1.82 -20.91
CA GLU A 74 -0.11 0.71 -21.82
C GLU A 74 -0.48 -0.66 -21.23
N LEU A 75 -0.52 -0.78 -19.90
CA LEU A 75 -0.88 -2.02 -19.22
C LEU A 75 -2.38 -2.27 -19.13
N ILE A 76 -3.18 -1.23 -18.96
CA ILE A 76 -4.63 -1.34 -18.72
C ILE A 76 -5.31 -2.35 -19.67
N PRO A 77 -5.14 -2.28 -21.00
CA PRO A 77 -5.81 -3.23 -21.90
C PRO A 77 -5.42 -4.69 -21.67
N ARG A 78 -4.16 -4.94 -21.26
CA ARG A 78 -3.69 -6.29 -20.93
C ARG A 78 -4.29 -6.77 -19.61
N LEU A 79 -4.37 -5.91 -18.60
CA LEU A 79 -4.95 -6.25 -17.31
C LEU A 79 -6.41 -6.67 -17.43
N PHE A 80 -7.22 -5.91 -18.19
CA PHE A 80 -8.64 -6.22 -18.39
C PHE A 80 -8.87 -7.48 -19.23
N LYS A 81 -8.03 -7.71 -20.26
CA LYS A 81 -8.08 -8.94 -21.07
C LYS A 81 -7.85 -10.22 -20.26
N ASP A 82 -7.05 -10.12 -19.21
CA ASP A 82 -6.68 -11.27 -18.38
C ASP A 82 -7.52 -11.39 -17.11
N ASN A 83 -8.21 -10.32 -16.71
CA ASN A 83 -9.05 -10.27 -15.52
C ASN A 83 -10.46 -9.80 -15.88
N GLU A 84 -11.31 -10.74 -16.29
CA GLU A 84 -12.67 -10.46 -16.77
C GLU A 84 -13.58 -9.75 -15.75
N ASN A 85 -13.25 -9.82 -14.45
CA ASN A 85 -14.01 -9.20 -13.36
C ASN A 85 -13.18 -8.21 -12.54
N LEU A 86 -12.28 -7.48 -13.22
CA LEU A 86 -11.48 -6.39 -12.68
C LEU A 86 -12.26 -5.06 -12.68
N ARG A 87 -12.17 -4.29 -11.60
CA ARG A 87 -12.37 -2.84 -11.63
C ARG A 87 -11.11 -2.15 -11.15
N LEU A 88 -10.72 -1.09 -11.84
CA LEU A 88 -9.51 -0.34 -11.55
C LEU A 88 -9.86 1.12 -11.25
N GLY A 89 -9.41 1.60 -10.10
CA GLY A 89 -9.48 3.01 -9.70
C GLY A 89 -8.09 3.63 -9.73
N ILE A 90 -8.03 4.94 -9.85
CA ILE A 90 -6.77 5.71 -9.88
C ILE A 90 -6.86 6.86 -8.88
N VAL A 91 -5.81 7.05 -8.09
CA VAL A 91 -5.64 8.22 -7.22
C VAL A 91 -4.32 8.88 -7.57
N ALA A 92 -4.36 10.13 -8.00
CA ALA A 92 -3.19 10.97 -8.20
C ALA A 92 -3.19 12.06 -7.12
N PHE A 93 -2.09 12.19 -6.39
CA PHE A 93 -2.14 12.97 -5.15
C PHE A 93 -0.82 13.71 -4.85
N GLY A 94 -0.93 14.85 -4.17
CA GLY A 94 0.18 15.70 -3.72
C GLY A 94 0.14 15.93 -2.22
N ASP A 95 0.13 17.19 -1.78
CA ASP A 95 0.12 17.54 -0.36
C ASP A 95 -1.02 18.49 0.07
N TYR A 96 -1.15 18.70 1.38
CA TYR A 96 -1.90 19.81 1.96
C TYR A 96 -1.47 21.18 1.42
N ARG A 97 -0.19 21.31 1.03
CA ARG A 97 0.37 22.53 0.44
C ARG A 97 -0.14 22.83 -0.96
N ASP A 98 -0.55 21.81 -1.70
CA ASP A 98 -1.12 21.93 -3.05
C ASP A 98 -2.64 22.16 -3.05
N MET A 99 -3.29 22.05 -1.88
CA MET A 99 -4.70 22.35 -1.73
C MET A 99 -5.00 23.82 -2.01
N LYS A 100 -6.19 24.11 -2.52
CA LYS A 100 -6.64 25.50 -2.71
C LYS A 100 -7.01 26.16 -1.39
N ASN A 101 -7.64 25.39 -0.51
CA ASN A 101 -8.06 25.74 0.86
C ASN A 101 -8.50 24.45 1.59
N ALA A 102 -8.89 24.54 2.87
CA ALA A 102 -9.30 23.39 3.68
C ALA A 102 -10.49 22.56 3.15
N GLN A 103 -11.28 23.09 2.23
CA GLN A 103 -12.46 22.41 1.67
C GLN A 103 -12.23 21.94 0.23
N GLU A 104 -11.22 22.46 -0.46
CA GLU A 104 -10.96 22.19 -1.88
C GLU A 104 -9.54 21.68 -2.10
N PHE A 105 -9.44 20.38 -2.41
CA PHE A 105 -8.16 19.76 -2.75
C PHE A 105 -7.58 20.26 -4.08
N GLY A 106 -8.42 20.56 -5.07
CA GLY A 106 -7.94 20.84 -6.42
C GLY A 106 -7.09 19.67 -6.94
N ASP A 107 -5.90 19.98 -7.46
CA ASP A 107 -5.00 18.98 -8.01
C ASP A 107 -4.28 18.16 -6.93
N ALA A 108 -4.33 18.58 -5.66
CA ALA A 108 -3.74 17.85 -4.55
C ALA A 108 -4.34 16.45 -4.38
N TYR A 109 -5.62 16.24 -4.70
CA TYR A 109 -6.25 14.92 -4.63
C TYR A 109 -7.22 14.73 -5.80
N GLN A 110 -6.80 13.92 -6.77
CA GLN A 110 -7.57 13.58 -7.96
C GLN A 110 -7.91 12.09 -7.89
N CYS A 111 -9.18 11.73 -8.10
CA CYS A 111 -9.63 10.35 -7.96
C CYS A 111 -10.60 9.92 -9.08
N LEU A 112 -10.31 8.77 -9.67
CA LEU A 112 -11.24 7.97 -10.45
C LEU A 112 -11.60 6.74 -9.61
N MET A 113 -12.87 6.63 -9.22
CA MET A 113 -13.37 5.46 -8.49
C MET A 113 -13.29 4.20 -9.37
N PRO A 114 -13.14 2.99 -8.78
CA PRO A 114 -12.99 1.75 -9.52
C PRO A 114 -14.09 1.54 -10.56
N THR A 115 -13.67 1.41 -11.82
CA THR A 115 -14.51 1.20 -12.99
C THR A 115 -13.92 0.09 -13.87
N ASP A 116 -14.73 -0.47 -14.75
CA ASP A 116 -14.32 -1.40 -15.80
C ASP A 116 -14.16 -0.73 -17.18
N ASN A 117 -14.37 0.58 -17.27
CA ASN A 117 -14.15 1.34 -18.49
C ASN A 117 -12.67 1.69 -18.69
N GLU A 118 -11.98 0.87 -19.48
CA GLU A 118 -10.56 1.06 -19.86
C GLU A 118 -10.26 2.48 -20.36
N ASN A 119 -11.14 3.07 -21.17
CA ASN A 119 -10.91 4.40 -21.77
C ASN A 119 -10.94 5.50 -20.71
N ASP A 120 -11.84 5.41 -19.73
CA ASP A 120 -11.93 6.39 -18.65
C ASP A 120 -10.67 6.36 -17.78
N ILE A 121 -10.16 5.15 -17.51
CA ILE A 121 -8.93 4.96 -16.73
C ILE A 121 -7.72 5.51 -17.49
N ILE A 122 -7.55 5.13 -18.76
CA ILE A 122 -6.43 5.61 -19.60
C ILE A 122 -6.48 7.14 -19.71
N LYS A 123 -7.68 7.71 -19.92
CA LYS A 123 -7.87 9.15 -19.98
C LYS A 123 -7.47 9.82 -18.67
N PHE A 124 -7.96 9.31 -17.54
CA PHE A 124 -7.65 9.87 -16.22
C PHE A 124 -6.15 9.86 -15.93
N VAL A 125 -5.47 8.74 -16.19
CA VAL A 125 -4.02 8.62 -15.97
C VAL A 125 -3.26 9.66 -16.79
N ARG A 126 -3.61 9.82 -18.07
CA ARG A 126 -2.96 10.79 -18.99
C ARG A 126 -3.28 12.24 -18.67
N GLU A 127 -4.46 12.52 -18.13
CA GLU A 127 -4.91 13.90 -17.87
C GLU A 127 -4.62 14.37 -16.43
N SER A 128 -4.23 13.46 -15.53
CA SER A 128 -3.87 13.76 -14.14
C SER A 128 -2.82 14.86 -14.04
N LYS A 129 -2.97 15.73 -13.04
CA LYS A 129 -2.13 16.92 -12.83
C LYS A 129 -0.98 16.65 -11.87
N ASP A 130 0.14 17.29 -12.16
CA ASP A 130 1.29 17.35 -11.27
C ASP A 130 1.03 18.31 -10.11
N THR A 131 1.68 18.03 -8.99
CA THR A 131 1.68 18.85 -7.78
C THR A 131 3.12 19.16 -7.38
N ASN A 132 3.32 19.99 -6.36
CA ASN A 132 4.67 20.41 -5.96
C ASN A 132 5.08 19.87 -4.60
N GLY A 133 4.15 19.71 -3.65
CA GLY A 133 4.46 19.44 -2.24
C GLY A 133 5.08 20.64 -1.53
N GLY A 134 6.05 20.39 -0.64
CA GLY A 134 6.99 21.45 -0.22
C GLY A 134 7.71 21.32 1.12
N ASP A 135 7.36 20.40 2.01
CA ASP A 135 8.10 20.12 3.25
C ASP A 135 8.71 18.73 3.34
N GLY A 136 8.55 17.92 2.29
CA GLY A 136 9.23 16.64 2.11
C GLY A 136 8.49 15.46 2.71
N ASP A 137 7.56 15.68 3.64
CA ASP A 137 6.51 14.72 3.98
C ASP A 137 5.27 15.08 3.16
N GLU A 138 4.45 14.09 2.83
CA GLU A 138 3.27 14.26 1.98
C GLU A 138 2.06 13.61 2.66
N PHE A 139 0.83 13.99 2.28
CA PHE A 139 -0.38 13.59 3.03
C PHE A 139 -0.85 12.14 2.79
N TYR A 140 0.06 11.16 2.76
CA TYR A 140 -0.26 9.73 2.53
C TYR A 140 -1.27 9.19 3.55
N GLU A 141 -1.26 9.70 4.78
CA GLU A 141 -2.24 9.36 5.80
C GLU A 141 -3.67 9.70 5.36
N LEU A 142 -3.85 10.84 4.68
CA LEU A 142 -5.13 11.22 4.08
C LEU A 142 -5.47 10.31 2.89
N VAL A 143 -4.49 10.00 2.03
CA VAL A 143 -4.70 9.11 0.88
C VAL A 143 -5.20 7.73 1.33
N ILE A 144 -4.54 7.12 2.33
CA ILE A 144 -4.95 5.83 2.89
C ILE A 144 -6.38 5.94 3.45
N LYS A 145 -6.66 6.97 4.26
CA LYS A 145 -7.99 7.20 4.83
C LYS A 145 -9.07 7.29 3.76
N LYS A 146 -8.88 8.14 2.75
CA LYS A 146 -9.86 8.36 1.69
C LYS A 146 -10.08 7.11 0.84
N ILE A 147 -9.02 6.39 0.49
CA ILE A 147 -9.16 5.12 -0.25
C ILE A 147 -9.94 4.08 0.57
N VAL A 148 -9.67 3.97 1.87
CA VAL A 148 -10.34 3.01 2.76
C VAL A 148 -11.81 3.36 2.94
N GLU A 149 -12.13 4.62 3.19
CA GLU A 149 -13.47 5.05 3.60
C GLU A 149 -14.40 5.42 2.43
N GLU A 150 -13.86 5.88 1.30
CA GLU A 150 -14.67 6.46 0.20
C GLU A 150 -14.74 5.57 -1.04
N THR A 151 -13.84 4.59 -1.19
CA THR A 151 -13.84 3.70 -2.36
C THR A 151 -15.01 2.70 -2.28
N PRO A 152 -15.83 2.57 -3.34
CA PRO A 152 -16.97 1.64 -3.36
C PRO A 152 -16.52 0.20 -3.66
N TRP A 153 -15.82 -0.42 -2.70
CA TRP A 153 -15.35 -1.81 -2.81
C TRP A 153 -16.54 -2.80 -2.91
N ARG A 154 -16.50 -3.71 -3.90
CA ARG A 154 -17.51 -4.77 -4.04
C ARG A 154 -17.48 -5.71 -2.84
N GLU A 155 -18.64 -6.22 -2.47
CA GLU A 155 -18.72 -7.32 -1.52
C GLU A 155 -18.13 -8.58 -2.16
N GLY A 156 -17.31 -9.33 -1.41
CA GLY A 156 -16.69 -10.57 -1.90
C GLY A 156 -15.49 -10.38 -2.84
N SER A 157 -15.12 -9.15 -3.22
CA SER A 157 -13.96 -8.90 -4.08
C SER A 157 -12.65 -9.05 -3.31
N THR A 158 -11.61 -9.44 -4.03
CA THR A 158 -10.24 -9.15 -3.58
C THR A 158 -10.00 -7.66 -3.72
N ARG A 159 -9.49 -7.01 -2.67
CA ARG A 159 -9.31 -5.55 -2.61
C ARG A 159 -7.83 -5.25 -2.42
N ALA A 160 -7.27 -4.52 -3.37
CA ALA A 160 -5.86 -4.16 -3.34
C ALA A 160 -5.65 -2.68 -3.69
N VAL A 161 -4.63 -2.10 -3.10
CA VAL A 161 -4.14 -0.76 -3.41
C VAL A 161 -2.67 -0.92 -3.76
N LEU A 162 -2.24 -0.30 -4.85
CA LEU A 162 -0.83 -0.14 -5.17
C LEU A 162 -0.45 1.32 -4.95
N LEU A 163 0.33 1.58 -3.90
CA LEU A 163 0.83 2.92 -3.56
C LEU A 163 2.25 3.11 -4.12
N ILE A 164 2.42 4.07 -5.02
CA ILE A 164 3.70 4.42 -5.66
C ILE A 164 4.13 5.81 -5.18
N SER A 165 5.19 5.90 -4.37
CA SER A 165 5.63 7.19 -3.82
C SER A 165 7.04 7.21 -3.21
N ASP A 166 7.53 8.39 -2.78
CA ASP A 166 8.91 8.56 -2.32
C ASP A 166 9.13 9.42 -1.05
N ALA A 167 8.10 9.66 -0.24
CA ALA A 167 8.23 10.43 1.01
C ALA A 167 7.65 9.72 2.25
N ASN A 168 7.58 10.42 3.39
CA ASN A 168 6.89 9.94 4.59
C ASN A 168 5.51 10.58 4.74
N PRO A 169 4.57 9.94 5.47
CA PRO A 169 3.32 10.56 5.86
C PRO A 169 3.54 11.68 6.87
N HIS A 170 2.67 12.69 6.84
CA HIS A 170 2.65 13.72 7.87
C HIS A 170 2.35 13.13 9.25
N PRO A 171 2.95 13.69 10.33
CA PRO A 171 2.69 13.23 11.69
C PRO A 171 1.31 13.68 12.21
N VAL A 172 0.80 12.95 13.19
CA VAL A 172 -0.35 13.41 13.99
C VAL A 172 -0.02 14.76 14.64
N GLY A 173 -0.93 15.72 14.50
CA GLY A 173 -0.80 17.11 14.91
C GLY A 173 -0.32 18.04 13.81
N TYR A 174 -0.02 17.54 12.60
CA TYR A 174 0.44 18.38 11.49
C TYR A 174 -0.53 19.53 11.19
N SER A 175 0.03 20.69 10.86
CA SER A 175 -0.74 21.89 10.54
C SER A 175 -0.06 22.65 9.41
N TYR A 176 -0.84 23.08 8.44
CA TYR A 176 -0.40 23.99 7.38
C TYR A 176 -1.47 25.05 7.14
N LYS A 177 -1.14 26.29 7.52
CA LYS A 177 -2.02 27.47 7.43
C LYS A 177 -3.42 27.14 7.96
N ASP A 178 -4.45 27.55 7.23
CA ASP A 178 -5.85 27.22 7.41
C ASP A 178 -6.29 26.02 6.56
N HIS A 179 -5.39 25.39 5.79
CA HIS A 179 -5.71 24.22 4.95
C HIS A 179 -5.89 22.96 5.79
N VAL A 180 -5.03 22.78 6.80
CA VAL A 180 -5.13 21.71 7.79
C VAL A 180 -4.61 22.22 9.12
N VAL A 181 -5.36 21.98 10.20
CA VAL A 181 -5.01 22.44 11.55
C VAL A 181 -5.11 21.26 12.50
N ASN A 182 -4.01 20.96 13.19
CA ASN A 182 -3.89 19.89 14.17
C ASN A 182 -4.44 18.54 13.64
N ASN A 183 -3.96 18.11 12.48
CA ASN A 183 -4.43 16.90 11.78
C ASN A 183 -4.37 15.67 12.70
N GLN A 184 -5.47 14.96 12.87
CA GLN A 184 -5.53 13.79 13.76
C GLN A 184 -5.49 12.45 13.02
N ILE A 185 -5.27 12.48 11.71
CA ILE A 185 -5.16 11.25 10.92
C ILE A 185 -3.85 10.56 11.29
N ASP A 186 -3.96 9.29 11.70
CA ASP A 186 -2.84 8.42 12.00
C ASP A 186 -2.87 7.28 10.98
N TRP A 187 -1.90 7.26 10.07
CA TRP A 187 -1.85 6.28 8.99
C TRP A 187 -1.85 4.83 9.51
N ARG A 188 -1.33 4.55 10.73
CA ARG A 188 -1.37 3.20 11.30
C ARG A 188 -2.78 2.79 11.70
N LYS A 189 -3.59 3.72 12.20
CA LYS A 189 -5.01 3.47 12.49
C LYS A 189 -5.78 3.23 11.21
N GLU A 190 -5.52 4.03 10.18
CA GLU A 190 -6.15 3.86 8.86
C GLU A 190 -5.71 2.54 8.19
N ALA A 191 -4.45 2.12 8.36
CA ALA A 191 -3.98 0.80 7.94
C ALA A 191 -4.67 -0.34 8.71
N GLY A 192 -4.95 -0.16 10.01
CA GLY A 192 -5.73 -1.11 10.81
C GLY A 192 -7.16 -1.28 10.25
N LYS A 193 -7.84 -0.17 9.95
CA LYS A 193 -9.16 -0.20 9.29
C LYS A 193 -9.10 -0.88 7.92
N ALA A 194 -8.06 -0.59 7.13
CA ALA A 194 -7.85 -1.26 5.85
C ALA A 194 -7.75 -2.78 6.02
N ALA A 195 -7.00 -3.25 7.02
CA ALA A 195 -6.86 -4.67 7.32
C ALA A 195 -8.19 -5.32 7.75
N GLU A 196 -8.99 -4.65 8.59
CA GLU A 196 -10.35 -5.09 8.97
C GLU A 196 -11.27 -5.22 7.75
N MET A 197 -11.15 -4.30 6.79
CA MET A 197 -11.87 -4.31 5.52
C MET A 197 -11.22 -5.20 4.44
N LYS A 198 -10.10 -5.87 4.77
CA LYS A 198 -9.27 -6.70 3.89
C LYS A 198 -8.79 -6.00 2.62
N ILE A 199 -8.50 -4.71 2.74
CA ILE A 199 -7.86 -3.91 1.71
C ILE A 199 -6.35 -4.04 1.89
N LYS A 200 -5.69 -4.67 0.92
CA LYS A 200 -4.23 -4.89 0.95
C LYS A 200 -3.53 -3.70 0.34
N PHE A 201 -2.56 -3.10 1.03
CA PHE A 201 -1.71 -2.06 0.47
C PHE A 201 -0.37 -2.66 0.03
N ASP A 202 -0.20 -2.80 -1.27
CA ASP A 202 1.10 -2.97 -1.87
C ASP A 202 1.79 -1.61 -1.96
N THR A 203 3.08 -1.56 -1.60
CA THR A 203 3.87 -0.33 -1.64
C THR A 203 5.04 -0.46 -2.59
N VAL A 204 5.25 0.57 -3.38
CA VAL A 204 6.35 0.70 -4.32
C VAL A 204 7.02 2.04 -4.05
N THR A 205 8.25 2.00 -3.54
CA THR A 205 8.92 3.22 -3.09
C THR A 205 10.34 3.37 -3.57
N ILE A 206 10.72 4.60 -3.89
CA ILE A 206 12.08 4.97 -4.27
C ILE A 206 12.99 5.00 -3.02
N THR A 207 12.41 5.21 -1.84
CA THR A 207 13.17 5.36 -0.59
C THR A 207 13.27 4.05 0.19
N GLN A 208 14.07 4.08 1.26
CA GLN A 208 14.19 2.97 2.20
C GLN A 208 13.35 3.21 3.47
N ALA A 209 12.36 4.10 3.42
CA ALA A 209 11.56 4.44 4.58
C ALA A 209 10.80 3.20 5.08
N SER A 210 10.91 2.90 6.37
CA SER A 210 10.40 1.64 6.93
C SER A 210 8.86 1.57 6.98
N TRP A 211 8.19 2.72 6.91
CA TRP A 211 6.74 2.80 7.03
C TRP A 211 6.02 2.11 5.86
N TYR A 212 6.58 2.09 4.65
CA TYR A 212 6.03 1.35 3.51
C TYR A 212 5.92 -0.15 3.80
N LYS A 213 7.02 -0.74 4.29
CA LYS A 213 7.06 -2.14 4.70
C LYS A 213 6.10 -2.41 5.85
N GLU A 214 5.97 -1.46 6.77
CA GLU A 214 5.04 -1.55 7.89
C GLU A 214 3.57 -1.51 7.43
N LEU A 215 3.21 -0.60 6.52
CA LEU A 215 1.87 -0.49 5.93
C LEU A 215 1.48 -1.79 5.20
N SER A 216 2.35 -2.27 4.31
CA SER A 216 2.11 -3.53 3.61
C SER A 216 1.99 -4.70 4.58
N ARG A 217 2.83 -4.77 5.62
CA ARG A 217 2.72 -5.81 6.65
C ARG A 217 1.42 -5.76 7.44
N ILE A 218 0.96 -4.56 7.86
CA ILE A 218 -0.30 -4.41 8.60
C ILE A 218 -1.49 -4.90 7.77
N THR A 219 -1.49 -4.58 6.48
CA THR A 219 -2.60 -4.85 5.56
C THR A 219 -2.50 -6.19 4.82
N GLY A 220 -1.41 -6.93 4.99
CA GLY A 220 -1.15 -8.18 4.27
C GLY A 220 -0.82 -7.99 2.78
N GLY A 221 -0.26 -6.84 2.41
CA GLY A 221 0.26 -6.54 1.07
C GLY A 221 1.78 -6.79 0.94
N VAL A 222 2.32 -6.39 -0.21
CA VAL A 222 3.74 -6.55 -0.58
C VAL A 222 4.43 -5.19 -0.68
N SER A 223 5.66 -5.09 -0.18
CA SER A 223 6.49 -3.88 -0.32
C SER A 223 7.69 -4.16 -1.21
N ALA A 224 7.90 -3.31 -2.22
CA ALA A 224 8.99 -3.42 -3.17
C ALA A 224 9.67 -2.07 -3.39
N PRO A 225 10.98 -2.05 -3.70
CA PRO A 225 11.64 -0.83 -4.15
C PRO A 225 11.18 -0.44 -5.56
N PHE A 226 11.22 0.86 -5.86
CA PHE A 226 11.04 1.42 -7.19
C PHE A 226 12.41 1.74 -7.77
N SER A 227 12.71 1.23 -8.95
CA SER A 227 13.94 1.59 -9.67
C SER A 227 13.74 1.99 -11.13
N SER A 228 12.56 1.75 -11.75
CA SER A 228 12.20 2.27 -13.08
C SER A 228 10.71 2.11 -13.41
N GLY A 229 10.23 2.82 -14.45
CA GLY A 229 8.88 2.66 -15.00
C GLY A 229 8.57 1.23 -15.46
N ALA A 230 9.49 0.59 -16.20
CA ALA A 230 9.33 -0.79 -16.65
C ALA A 230 9.16 -1.81 -15.49
N LYS A 231 9.85 -1.60 -14.36
CA LYS A 231 9.65 -2.45 -13.18
C LYS A 231 8.32 -2.19 -12.48
N THR A 232 7.85 -0.94 -12.49
CA THR A 232 6.50 -0.58 -12.02
C THR A 232 5.45 -1.31 -12.83
N ALA A 233 5.63 -1.35 -14.15
CA ALA A 233 4.72 -2.04 -15.04
C ALA A 233 4.64 -3.54 -14.69
N ARG A 234 5.79 -4.19 -14.56
CA ARG A 234 5.87 -5.60 -14.15
C ARG A 234 5.26 -5.85 -12.78
N LEU A 235 5.42 -4.93 -11.83
CA LEU A 235 4.86 -5.06 -10.50
C LEU A 235 3.34 -4.91 -10.50
N ILE A 236 2.78 -3.92 -11.22
CA ILE A 236 1.34 -3.78 -11.43
C ILE A 236 0.78 -5.08 -12.02
N GLU A 237 1.42 -5.60 -13.06
CA GLU A 237 1.02 -6.84 -13.72
C GLU A 237 1.07 -8.02 -12.75
N ALA A 238 2.16 -8.18 -11.99
CA ALA A 238 2.30 -9.23 -10.97
C ALA A 238 1.26 -9.12 -9.84
N ALA A 239 1.03 -7.92 -9.32
CA ALA A 239 0.06 -7.63 -8.27
C ALA A 239 -1.38 -7.94 -8.71
N THR A 240 -1.69 -7.61 -9.97
CA THR A 240 -3.02 -7.83 -10.55
C THR A 240 -3.22 -9.31 -10.84
N MET A 241 -2.24 -9.96 -11.47
CA MET A 241 -2.36 -11.34 -11.91
C MET A 241 -2.35 -12.35 -10.76
N SER A 242 -1.58 -12.09 -9.69
CA SER A 242 -1.58 -12.93 -8.47
C SER A 242 -2.94 -12.95 -7.76
N ARG A 243 -3.71 -11.87 -7.88
CA ARG A 243 -5.00 -11.67 -7.19
C ARG A 243 -6.22 -11.79 -8.09
N GLY A 244 -5.98 -11.96 -9.38
CA GLY A 244 -6.98 -12.06 -10.42
C GLY A 244 -7.64 -13.43 -10.53
N SER A 245 -8.12 -13.71 -11.75
CA SER A 245 -8.72 -15.00 -12.10
C SER A 245 -7.71 -16.15 -12.04
N LEU A 246 -8.19 -17.40 -12.08
CA LEU A 246 -7.31 -18.58 -12.21
C LEU A 246 -6.40 -18.48 -13.45
N LYS A 247 -6.93 -17.97 -14.57
CA LYS A 247 -6.15 -17.71 -15.79
C LYS A 247 -5.05 -16.70 -15.53
N SER A 248 -5.33 -15.64 -14.78
CA SER A 248 -4.34 -14.62 -14.40
C SER A 248 -3.26 -15.22 -13.50
N ARG A 249 -3.64 -16.06 -12.53
CA ARG A 249 -2.68 -16.73 -11.64
C ARG A 249 -1.77 -17.70 -12.37
N LEU A 250 -2.27 -18.42 -13.37
CA LEU A 250 -1.44 -19.27 -14.25
C LEU A 250 -0.46 -18.45 -15.08
N LYS A 251 -0.89 -17.29 -15.61
CA LYS A 251 0.00 -16.36 -16.30
C LYS A 251 1.07 -15.81 -15.36
N TRP A 252 0.69 -15.51 -14.13
CA TRP A 252 1.61 -15.07 -13.09
C TRP A 252 2.70 -16.13 -12.82
N ASP A 253 2.35 -17.42 -12.76
CA ASP A 253 3.34 -18.49 -12.56
C ASP A 253 4.35 -18.56 -13.73
N ILE A 254 3.89 -18.33 -14.97
CA ILE A 254 4.76 -18.25 -16.15
C ILE A 254 5.69 -17.03 -16.04
N MET A 255 5.15 -15.86 -15.74
CA MET A 255 5.94 -14.64 -15.54
C MET A 255 7.01 -14.81 -14.46
N PHE A 256 6.66 -15.48 -13.35
CA PHE A 256 7.61 -15.75 -12.28
C PHE A 256 8.72 -16.71 -12.73
N ALA A 257 8.37 -17.78 -13.46
CA ALA A 257 9.33 -18.76 -13.96
C ALA A 257 10.29 -18.18 -15.02
N GLU A 258 9.80 -17.26 -15.84
CA GLU A 258 10.58 -16.58 -16.89
C GLU A 258 11.37 -15.37 -16.38
N SER A 259 11.12 -14.94 -15.13
CA SER A 259 11.81 -13.79 -14.55
C SER A 259 13.28 -14.08 -14.30
N ASP A 260 14.14 -13.30 -14.95
CA ASP A 260 15.60 -13.35 -14.86
C ASP A 260 16.19 -12.26 -13.94
N ASP A 261 15.42 -11.24 -13.61
CA ASP A 261 15.79 -10.11 -12.74
C ASP A 261 15.58 -10.46 -11.25
N ASP A 262 16.62 -10.34 -10.43
CA ASP A 262 16.58 -10.78 -9.02
C ASP A 262 15.66 -9.92 -8.15
N GLU A 263 15.55 -8.60 -8.43
CA GLU A 263 14.58 -7.72 -7.77
C GLU A 263 13.14 -8.13 -8.14
N CYS A 264 12.91 -8.53 -9.39
CA CYS A 264 11.65 -9.12 -9.79
C CYS A 264 11.32 -10.41 -9.03
N LYS A 265 12.26 -11.34 -8.94
CA LYS A 265 12.06 -12.61 -8.23
C LYS A 265 11.71 -12.41 -6.76
N GLU A 266 12.32 -11.44 -6.07
CA GLU A 266 12.03 -11.16 -4.66
C GLU A 266 10.56 -10.72 -4.46
N PHE A 267 10.06 -9.82 -5.30
CA PHE A 267 8.65 -9.42 -5.18
C PHE A 267 7.71 -10.54 -5.63
N PHE A 268 8.04 -11.30 -6.68
CA PHE A 268 7.22 -12.44 -7.10
C PHE A 268 7.14 -13.49 -5.97
N ALA A 269 8.23 -13.76 -5.26
CA ALA A 269 8.21 -14.66 -4.11
C ALA A 269 7.29 -14.13 -2.99
N SER A 270 7.26 -12.81 -2.78
CA SER A 270 6.35 -12.17 -1.82
C SER A 270 4.87 -12.34 -2.20
N TYR A 271 4.53 -12.12 -3.47
CA TYR A 271 3.19 -12.37 -4.00
C TYR A 271 2.80 -13.85 -3.96
N LYS A 272 3.73 -14.77 -4.23
CA LYS A 272 3.49 -16.21 -4.11
C LYS A 272 3.09 -16.60 -2.69
N LYS A 273 3.86 -16.15 -1.70
CA LYS A 273 3.57 -16.43 -0.30
C LYS A 273 2.17 -15.93 0.09
N GLU A 274 1.84 -14.70 -0.31
CA GLU A 274 0.52 -14.12 -0.04
C GLU A 274 -0.62 -14.89 -0.73
N ARG A 275 -0.42 -15.27 -2.00
CA ARG A 275 -1.39 -16.05 -2.77
C ARG A 275 -1.62 -17.43 -2.18
N ASP A 276 -0.55 -18.13 -1.83
CA ASP A 276 -0.58 -19.51 -1.34
C ASP A 276 -1.08 -19.57 0.13
N ASP A 277 -1.00 -18.47 0.90
CA ASP A 277 -1.60 -18.35 2.24
C ASP A 277 -3.16 -18.24 2.21
N LEU A 278 -3.76 -18.01 1.03
CA LEU A 278 -5.22 -17.96 0.81
C LEU A 278 -5.85 -19.31 0.43
N GLU A 279 -5.04 -20.35 0.19
CA GLU A 279 -5.48 -21.75 -0.04
C GLU A 279 -5.36 -22.62 1.23
#